data_AF-A0A950XL28-F1
#
_entry.id   AF-A0A950XL28-F1
#
_cell.length_a   1.000
_cell.length_b   1.000
_cell.length_c   1.000
_cell.angle_alpha   90.00
_cell.angle_beta   90.00
_cell.angle_gamma   90.00
#
_symmetry.space_group_name_H-M   'P 1'
#
loop_
_entity.id
_entity.type
_entity.pdbx_description
1 polymer ?
#
loop_
_entity_poly.entity_id
_entity_poly.type
_entity_poly.pdbx_seq_one_letter_code
_entity_poly.pdbx_strand_id
1 'polypeptide(L)'
;MRTAYQEQLAALMAQLNQMCEMAGVAMQGACEGLLRADIRRAESVILGQEEITALSFRAEEIAFSLLALQAPVATDLRAVVSALQIAAD
;
A
#
# COMPACT_ATOMS: atom_id res chain seq x y z
N MET A 1 -24.35 9.28 -2.27
CA MET A 1 -23.26 9.69 -1.36
C MET A 1 -22.58 8.50 -0.69
N ARG A 2 -23.29 7.58 -0.03
CA ARG A 2 -22.67 6.39 0.61
C ARG A 2 -21.97 5.41 -0.38
N THR A 3 -22.46 5.31 -1.63
CA THR A 3 -21.85 4.47 -2.67
C THR A 3 -20.45 4.94 -3.07
N ALA A 4 -20.28 6.25 -3.31
CA ALA A 4 -18.97 6.82 -3.66
C ALA A 4 -17.94 6.64 -2.54
N TYR A 5 -18.36 6.75 -1.27
CA TYR A 5 -17.51 6.41 -0.12
C TYR A 5 -17.08 4.94 -0.14
N GLN A 6 -18.01 4.02 -0.35
CA GLN A 6 -17.72 2.59 -0.40
C GLN A 6 -16.79 2.23 -1.57
N GLU A 7 -16.96 2.88 -2.72
CA GLU A 7 -16.06 2.73 -3.88
C GLU A 7 -14.65 3.22 -3.57
N GLN A 8 -14.51 4.39 -2.92
CA GLN A 8 -13.21 4.91 -2.51
C GLN A 8 -12.53 4.02 -1.44
N LEU A 9 -13.31 3.49 -0.49
CA LEU A 9 -12.79 2.56 0.51
C LEU A 9 -12.35 1.24 -0.14
N ALA A 10 -13.11 0.72 -1.10
CA ALA A 10 -12.74 -0.47 -1.85
C ALA A 10 -11.48 -0.23 -2.70
N ALA A 11 -11.36 0.94 -3.32
CA ALA A 11 -10.17 1.33 -4.07
C ALA A 11 -8.93 1.42 -3.16
N LEU A 12 -9.06 1.98 -1.97
CA LEU A 12 -7.99 2.01 -0.96
C LEU A 12 -7.56 0.59 -0.57
N MET A 13 -8.51 -0.30 -0.27
CA MET A 13 -8.19 -1.71 0.04
C MET A 13 -7.51 -2.42 -1.13
N ALA A 14 -7.94 -2.17 -2.36
CA ALA A 14 -7.31 -2.76 -3.55
C ALA A 14 -5.86 -2.29 -3.73
N GLN A 15 -5.59 -1.00 -3.49
CA GLN A 15 -4.22 -0.47 -3.55
C GLN A 15 -3.33 -1.08 -2.47
N LEU A 16 -3.81 -1.21 -1.23
CA LEU A 16 -3.04 -1.87 -0.16
C LEU A 16 -2.74 -3.33 -0.50
N ASN A 17 -3.70 -4.06 -1.06
CA ASN A 17 -3.46 -5.44 -1.49
C ASN A 17 -2.38 -5.52 -2.57
N GLN A 18 -2.39 -4.61 -3.56
CA GLN A 18 -1.37 -4.52 -4.59
C GLN A 18 0.01 -4.23 -3.98
N MET A 19 0.09 -3.31 -3.02
CA MET A 19 1.33 -3.02 -2.30
C MET A 19 1.88 -4.25 -1.58
N CYS A 20 1.03 -4.99 -0.86
CA CYS A 20 1.45 -6.22 -0.18
C CYS A 20 1.96 -7.28 -1.16
N GLU A 21 1.32 -7.43 -2.31
CA GLU A 21 1.77 -8.35 -3.36
C GLU A 21 3.16 -7.96 -3.88
N MET A 22 3.35 -6.67 -4.20
CA MET A 22 4.64 -6.14 -4.66
C MET A 22 5.74 -6.29 -3.59
N ALA A 23 5.43 -6.02 -2.33
CA ALA A 23 6.36 -6.23 -1.22
C ALA A 23 6.76 -7.71 -1.09
N GLY A 24 5.82 -8.63 -1.28
CA GLY A 24 6.09 -10.07 -1.31
C GLY A 24 7.04 -10.47 -2.44
N VAL A 25 6.81 -9.96 -3.65
CA VAL A 25 7.70 -10.18 -4.81
C VAL A 25 9.08 -9.59 -4.56
N ALA A 26 9.17 -8.38 -4.01
CA ALA A 26 10.43 -7.71 -3.67
C ALA A 26 11.22 -8.51 -2.63
N MET A 27 10.55 -9.02 -1.59
CA MET A 27 11.16 -9.86 -0.57
C MET A 27 11.72 -11.17 -1.16
N GLN A 28 10.96 -11.86 -2.01
CA GLN A 28 11.47 -13.05 -2.71
C GLN A 28 12.64 -12.70 -3.64
N GLY A 29 12.55 -11.57 -4.34
CA GLY A 29 13.60 -10.95 -5.13
C GLY A 29 14.91 -10.82 -4.36
N ALA A 30 14.84 -10.15 -3.20
CA ALA A 30 15.97 -9.88 -2.32
C ALA A 30 16.58 -11.16 -1.76
N CYS A 31 15.76 -12.11 -1.30
CA CYS A 31 16.24 -13.39 -0.78
C CYS A 31 17.03 -14.17 -1.83
N GLU A 32 16.51 -14.32 -3.05
CA GLU A 32 17.23 -15.01 -4.11
C GLU A 32 18.49 -14.25 -4.56
N GLY A 33 18.43 -12.91 -4.63
CA GLY A 33 19.59 -12.09 -4.95
C GLY A 33 20.72 -12.28 -3.95
N LEU A 34 20.39 -12.29 -2.65
CA LEU A 34 21.34 -12.54 -1.57
C LEU A 34 21.92 -13.96 -1.63
N LEU A 35 21.06 -14.98 -1.72
CA LEU A 35 21.49 -16.39 -1.69
C LEU A 35 22.35 -16.78 -2.90
N ARG A 36 22.14 -16.14 -4.06
CA ARG A 36 22.88 -16.43 -5.29
C ARG A 36 24.00 -15.43 -5.59
N ALA A 37 24.22 -14.43 -4.74
CA ALA A 37 25.10 -13.30 -5.00
C ALA A 37 24.81 -12.61 -6.36
N ASP A 38 23.52 -12.53 -6.73
CA ASP A 38 23.07 -11.91 -7.97
C ASP A 38 22.81 -10.41 -7.75
N ILE A 39 23.81 -9.61 -8.09
CA ILE A 39 23.80 -8.15 -7.93
C ILE A 39 22.70 -7.52 -8.80
N ARG A 40 22.45 -8.02 -10.01
CA ARG A 40 21.46 -7.44 -10.92
C ARG A 40 20.05 -7.59 -10.35
N ARG A 41 19.76 -8.75 -9.76
CA ARG A 41 18.48 -8.97 -9.08
C ARG A 41 18.33 -8.08 -7.85
N ALA A 42 19.38 -7.93 -7.06
CA ALA A 42 19.37 -7.03 -5.90
C ALA A 42 19.12 -5.56 -6.31
N GLU A 43 19.80 -5.08 -7.36
CA GLU A 43 19.58 -3.74 -7.92
C GLU A 43 18.14 -3.55 -8.41
N SER A 44 17.59 -4.55 -9.12
CA SER A 44 16.20 -4.50 -9.58
C SER A 44 15.19 -4.37 -8.43
N VAL A 45 15.44 -5.03 -7.29
CA VAL A 45 14.57 -4.93 -6.11
C VAL A 45 14.66 -3.54 -5.49
N ILE A 46 15.87 -2.98 -5.38
CA ILE A 46 16.08 -1.62 -4.84
C ILE A 46 15.36 -0.59 -5.72
N LEU A 47 15.47 -0.70 -7.05
CA LEU A 47 14.78 0.19 -7.98
C LEU A 47 13.26 0.04 -7.91
N GLY A 48 12.75 -1.19 -7.76
CA GLY A 48 11.31 -1.45 -7.61
C GLY A 48 10.68 -0.86 -6.35
N GLN A 49 11.48 -0.54 -5.32
CA GLN A 49 11.00 0.06 -4.07
C GLN A 49 10.34 1.44 -4.27
N GLU A 50 10.75 2.18 -5.30
CA GLU A 50 10.14 3.49 -5.61
C GLU A 50 8.66 3.36 -5.96
N GLU A 51 8.26 2.28 -6.65
CA GLU A 51 6.87 2.05 -7.03
C GLU A 51 5.99 1.71 -5.81
N ILE A 52 6.51 0.92 -4.88
CA ILE A 52 5.83 0.60 -3.61
C ILE A 52 5.63 1.90 -2.81
N THR A 53 6.67 2.71 -2.68
CA THR A 53 6.61 4.02 -2.01
C THR A 53 5.55 4.93 -2.65
N ALA A 54 5.48 4.97 -3.98
CA ALA A 54 4.48 5.76 -4.70
C ALA A 54 3.03 5.25 -4.50
N LEU A 55 2.84 3.95 -4.26
CA LEU A 55 1.54 3.41 -3.88
C LEU A 55 1.19 3.76 -2.43
N SER A 56 2.15 3.70 -1.49
CA SER A 56 1.96 4.13 -0.10
C SER A 56 1.44 5.57 -0.02
N PHE A 57 2.10 6.51 -0.71
CA PHE A 57 1.67 7.91 -0.73
C PHE A 57 0.25 8.10 -1.27
N ARG A 58 -0.12 7.35 -2.31
CA ARG A 58 -1.49 7.40 -2.87
C ARG A 58 -2.52 6.85 -1.90
N ALA A 59 -2.20 5.75 -1.21
CA ALA A 59 -3.07 5.16 -0.20
C ALA A 59 -3.29 6.13 0.98
N GLU A 60 -2.23 6.80 1.44
CA GLU A 60 -2.32 7.84 2.47
C GLU A 60 -3.21 9.00 2.04
N GLU A 61 -3.03 9.54 0.82
CA GLU A 61 -3.82 10.65 0.30
C GLU A 61 -5.32 10.30 0.26
N ILE A 62 -5.67 9.11 -0.21
CA ILE A 62 -7.06 8.63 -0.24
C ILE A 62 -7.60 8.48 1.17
N ALA A 63 -6.84 7.87 2.09
CA ALA A 63 -7.27 7.69 3.47
C ALA A 63 -7.50 9.04 4.18
N PHE A 64 -6.62 10.03 3.98
CA PHE A 64 -6.81 11.38 4.50
C PHE A 64 -8.05 12.05 3.91
N SER A 65 -8.27 11.92 2.60
CA SER A 65 -9.45 12.44 1.92
C SER A 65 -10.74 11.84 2.49
N LEU A 66 -10.75 10.52 2.75
CA LEU A 66 -11.86 9.82 3.39
C LEU A 66 -12.13 10.34 4.81
N LEU A 67 -11.10 10.56 5.62
CA LEU A 67 -11.24 11.15 6.96
C LEU A 67 -11.83 12.56 6.90
N ALA A 68 -11.29 13.40 6.02
CA ALA A 68 -11.68 14.81 5.93
C ALA A 68 -13.09 15.02 5.38
N LEU A 69 -13.48 14.26 4.35
CA LEU A 69 -14.73 14.49 3.62
C LEU A 69 -15.92 13.72 4.18
N GLN A 70 -15.69 12.59 4.86
CA GLN A 70 -16.77 11.67 5.23
C GLN A 70 -16.95 11.51 6.75
N ALA A 71 -16.01 12.00 7.57
CA ALA A 71 -16.04 11.88 9.03
C ALA A 71 -16.52 10.50 9.54
N PRO A 72 -15.89 9.40 9.08
CA PRO A 72 -16.36 8.04 9.35
C PRO A 72 -16.32 7.72 10.85
N VAL A 73 -17.18 6.81 11.30
CA VAL A 73 -17.31 6.40 12.71
C VAL A 73 -17.18 4.89 12.89
N ALA A 74 -16.79 4.48 14.11
CA ALA A 74 -16.70 3.08 14.53
C ALA A 74 -15.87 2.21 13.57
N THR A 75 -16.52 1.27 12.86
CA THR A 75 -15.85 0.31 11.97
C THR A 75 -15.18 1.00 10.79
N ASP A 76 -15.85 1.98 10.20
CA ASP A 76 -15.36 2.71 9.02
C ASP A 76 -14.13 3.55 9.38
N LEU A 77 -14.13 4.18 10.57
CA LEU A 77 -12.97 4.89 11.08
C LEU A 77 -11.78 3.94 11.31
N ARG A 78 -12.04 2.77 11.91
CA ARG A 78 -11.00 1.76 12.14
C ARG A 78 -10.38 1.30 10.83
N ALA A 79 -11.20 1.05 9.80
CA ALA A 79 -10.71 0.62 8.49
C ALA A 79 -9.76 1.67 7.86
N VAL A 80 -10.14 2.95 7.90
CA VAL A 80 -9.33 4.04 7.33
C VAL A 80 -8.04 4.27 8.10
N VAL A 81 -8.08 4.22 9.45
CA VAL A 81 -6.87 4.35 10.27
C VAL A 81 -5.93 3.15 10.10
N SER A 82 -6.46 1.93 10.03
CA SER A 82 -5.65 0.75 9.74
C SER A 82 -5.00 0.84 8.36
N ALA A 83 -5.69 1.37 7.36
CA ALA A 83 -5.13 1.61 6.03
C ALA A 83 -3.93 2.57 6.06
N LEU A 84 -4.02 3.68 6.83
CA LEU A 84 -2.89 4.59 7.04
C LEU A 84 -1.69 3.88 7.68
N GLN A 85 -1.94 3.03 8.69
CA GLN A 85 -0.86 2.34 9.37
C GLN A 85 -0.20 1.27 8.52
N ILE A 86 -0.96 0.58 7.65
CA ILE A 86 -0.41 -0.38 6.68
C ILE A 86 0.39 0.34 5.59
N ALA A 87 -0.06 1.52 5.14
CA ALA A 87 0.64 2.27 4.09
C ALA A 87 1.99 2.84 4.56
N ALA A 88 2.12 3.11 5.86
CA ALA A 88 3.34 3.66 6.48
C ALA A 88 4.40 2.61 6.84
N ASP A 89 4.05 1.31 6.81
CA ASP A 89 4.93 0.17 7.09
C ASP A 89 5.72 -0.25 5.84
#